data_AF-A0A820DPT0-F1
#
_entry.id   AF-A0A820DPT0-F1
#
_cell.length_a   1.000
_cell.length_b   1.000
_cell.length_c   1.000
_cell.angle_alpha   90.00
_cell.angle_beta   90.00
_cell.angle_gamma   90.00
#
_symmetry.space_group_name_H-M   'P 1'
#
loop_
_entity.id
_entity.type
_entity.pdbx_description
1 polymer ?
#
loop_
_entity_poly.entity_id
_entity_poly.type
_entity_poly.pdbx_seq_one_letter_code
_entity_poly.pdbx_strand_id
1 'polypeptide(L)'
;MILLTVGISVLAAYIIFQPETLTKKFDQPSLDLYNHLFQRYGDELKCSCPSITSTYNRFVTVETVFHQICSSPFASNAGRINLTSGLTSDLSAYLQEDYRRFISAHLQFLTGLCQLSNDTVHIAIQQFYSSLFIINKLLSETKFNTHIDSIIETSKSNAHKAFTHLLFLIRNVNHGNAFVSTYGTNFEYFIPMKFFIVENVHYAYTKPLSYDNKCSCGLYSNCTTEANFIEGNFSKIIPIKGLKMGCTPSESFLQSTLECFYNQSCIDLIQKYTNINNNLTYSFAPLSTTNTSRFLINTTIDKLIEHSFIEEWKRTINYSHYFEQCSPLICSYTYIKKFNLFHTITALLGLQGGLTIILQWISPKIIRIINKIYQYRKKRINPIQPIYAVDTIPIENVDTFINRTNSIVSVRYYFKIIFICVLLLTITAVLFLFSINIARSENNPLIVTVSSTTSTTMDTSTNSITNAVNSSTTPIVTTSMITTIRTTHS
;
A
#
# COMPACT_ATOMS: atom_id res chain seq x y z
N MET A 1 1.96 62.66 1.59
CA MET A 1 2.51 62.23 2.90
C MET A 1 1.66 61.15 3.55
N ILE A 2 0.36 61.38 3.80
CA ILE A 2 -0.55 60.35 4.37
C ILE A 2 -0.65 59.09 3.48
N LEU A 3 -0.75 59.26 2.16
CA LEU A 3 -0.76 58.12 1.22
C LEU A 3 0.54 57.29 1.29
N LEU A 4 1.67 57.97 1.52
CA LEU A 4 2.98 57.34 1.62
C LEU A 4 3.09 56.52 2.91
N THR A 5 2.61 57.08 4.04
CA THR A 5 2.62 56.38 5.33
C THR A 5 1.69 55.18 5.34
N VAL A 6 0.50 55.29 4.74
CA VAL A 6 -0.42 54.15 4.60
C VAL A 6 0.18 53.08 3.69
N GLY A 7 0.79 53.47 2.56
CA GLY A 7 1.47 52.55 1.67
C GLY A 7 2.60 51.77 2.35
N ILE A 8 3.45 52.45 3.14
CA ILE A 8 4.55 51.82 3.89
C ILE A 8 4.00 50.86 4.95
N SER A 9 2.94 51.23 5.68
CA SER A 9 2.33 50.36 6.68
C SER A 9 1.74 49.09 6.07
N VAL A 10 1.08 49.18 4.92
CA VAL A 10 0.54 48.01 4.19
C VAL A 10 1.67 47.12 3.68
N LEU A 11 2.76 47.70 3.16
CA LEU A 11 3.93 46.95 2.69
C LEU A 11 4.68 46.27 3.84
N ALA A 12 4.83 46.95 4.98
CA ALA A 12 5.41 46.37 6.18
C ALA A 12 4.56 45.21 6.69
N ALA A 13 3.24 45.38 6.75
CA ALA A 13 2.32 44.29 7.10
C ALA A 13 2.46 43.12 6.12
N TYR A 14 2.50 43.38 4.81
CA TYR A 14 2.67 42.35 3.78
C TYR A 14 3.98 41.55 3.95
N ILE A 15 5.11 42.22 4.18
CA ILE A 15 6.40 41.57 4.43
C ILE A 15 6.40 40.76 5.74
N ILE A 16 5.68 41.23 6.76
CA ILE A 16 5.54 40.51 8.04
C ILE A 16 4.63 39.27 7.89
N PHE A 17 3.58 39.36 7.08
CA PHE A 17 2.59 38.30 6.92
C PHE A 17 2.96 37.24 5.88
N GLN A 18 3.95 37.46 5.01
CA GLN A 18 4.43 36.42 4.10
C GLN A 18 5.56 35.59 4.74
N PRO A 19 5.28 34.34 5.17
CA PRO A 19 6.33 33.46 5.67
C PRO A 19 7.29 33.07 4.53
N GLU A 20 8.58 33.31 4.75
CA GLU A 20 9.64 32.85 3.84
C GLU A 20 9.85 31.34 4.03
N THR A 21 9.65 30.57 2.96
CA THR A 21 9.95 29.13 2.96
C THR A 21 11.39 28.91 2.50
N LEU A 22 12.18 28.23 3.33
CA LEU A 22 13.54 27.85 2.98
C LEU A 22 13.63 26.34 2.79
N THR A 23 14.40 25.94 1.79
CA THR A 23 14.65 24.53 1.48
C THR A 23 16.11 24.21 1.70
N LYS A 24 16.40 23.33 2.67
CA LYS A 24 17.73 22.77 2.88
C LYS A 24 17.89 21.54 1.98
N LYS A 25 18.99 21.47 1.24
CA LYS A 25 19.32 20.36 0.33
C LYS A 25 20.48 19.53 0.85
N PHE A 26 20.46 18.25 0.54
CA PHE A 26 21.49 17.26 0.84
C PHE A 26 21.74 16.46 -0.44
N ASP A 27 22.94 16.57 -1.00
CA ASP A 27 23.29 15.96 -2.28
C ASP A 27 23.81 14.53 -2.05
N GLN A 28 23.31 13.59 -2.86
CA GLN A 28 23.71 12.18 -2.92
C GLN A 28 23.96 11.53 -1.54
N PRO A 29 22.95 11.49 -0.64
CA PRO A 29 23.16 10.92 0.68
C PRO A 29 23.37 9.40 0.60
N SER A 30 24.30 8.89 1.41
CA SER A 30 24.40 7.46 1.69
C SER A 30 23.17 6.97 2.47
N LEU A 31 22.95 5.65 2.51
CA LEU A 31 21.84 5.06 3.28
C LEU A 31 21.91 5.45 4.76
N ASP A 32 23.09 5.41 5.38
CA ASP A 32 23.27 5.81 6.78
C ASP A 32 22.97 7.29 7.01
N LEU A 33 23.42 8.15 6.09
CA LEU A 33 23.12 9.59 6.17
C LEU A 33 21.62 9.84 5.99
N TYR A 34 20.97 9.16 5.05
CA TYR A 34 19.52 9.23 4.88
C TYR A 34 18.79 8.81 6.16
N ASN A 35 19.18 7.69 6.78
CA ASN A 35 18.57 7.20 8.01
C ASN A 35 18.67 8.23 9.15
N HIS A 36 19.84 8.85 9.32
CA HIS A 36 20.02 9.93 10.29
C HIS A 36 19.18 11.18 9.98
N LEU A 37 19.09 11.57 8.70
CA LEU A 37 18.27 12.71 8.28
C LEU A 37 16.78 12.42 8.47
N PHE A 38 16.32 11.21 8.16
CA PHE A 38 14.93 10.80 8.32
C PHE A 38 14.54 10.69 9.80
N GLN A 39 15.44 10.24 10.69
CA GLN A 39 15.21 10.30 12.14
C GLN A 39 15.00 11.74 12.63
N ARG A 40 15.67 12.72 12.02
CA ARG A 40 15.58 14.13 12.44
C ARG A 40 14.38 14.87 11.86
N TYR A 41 14.05 14.62 10.60
CA TYR A 41 13.06 15.40 9.83
C TYR A 41 11.80 14.61 9.47
N GLY A 42 11.81 13.29 9.67
CA GLY A 42 10.69 12.39 9.37
C GLY A 42 10.17 12.53 7.95
N ASP A 43 8.85 12.53 7.83
CA ASP A 43 8.14 12.61 6.55
C ASP A 43 8.31 13.94 5.81
N GLU A 44 8.82 14.98 6.46
CA GLU A 44 9.08 16.26 5.80
C GLU A 44 10.33 16.20 4.89
N LEU A 45 11.22 15.20 5.09
CA LEU A 45 12.36 14.94 4.22
C LEU A 45 11.89 14.29 2.91
N LYS A 46 12.13 14.94 1.77
CA LYS A 46 11.78 14.44 0.44
C LYS A 46 13.03 14.21 -0.39
N CYS A 47 13.21 12.97 -0.84
CA CYS A 47 14.31 12.57 -1.72
C CYS A 47 13.76 12.13 -3.08
N SER A 48 14.34 12.62 -4.17
CA SER A 48 13.93 12.26 -5.53
C SER A 48 14.74 11.07 -6.04
N CYS A 49 14.08 10.05 -6.58
CA CYS A 49 14.73 8.92 -7.25
C CYS A 49 14.90 9.26 -8.75
N PRO A 50 16.09 9.09 -9.36
CA PRO A 50 16.29 9.28 -10.79
C PRO A 50 15.63 8.17 -11.61
N SER A 51 15.70 6.93 -11.13
CA SER A 51 14.96 5.81 -11.72
C SER A 51 13.56 5.78 -11.10
N ILE A 52 12.55 6.04 -11.93
CA ILE A 52 11.15 6.04 -11.50
C ILE A 52 10.50 4.65 -11.53
N THR A 53 11.16 3.68 -12.16
CA THR A 53 10.64 2.33 -12.37
C THR A 53 11.68 1.28 -11.99
N SER A 54 11.21 0.19 -11.38
CA SER A 54 11.97 -1.04 -11.14
C SER A 54 11.00 -2.22 -11.16
N THR A 55 11.51 -3.44 -11.25
CA THR A 55 10.73 -4.67 -11.01
C THR A 55 10.88 -5.12 -9.56
N TYR A 56 9.87 -5.79 -9.01
CA TYR A 56 9.88 -6.23 -7.61
C TYR A 56 10.95 -7.28 -7.30
N ASN A 57 11.31 -8.12 -8.29
CA ASN A 57 12.33 -9.17 -8.12
C ASN A 57 13.72 -8.64 -7.75
N ARG A 58 14.00 -7.34 -7.88
CA ARG A 58 15.29 -6.74 -7.52
C ARG A 58 15.49 -6.62 -6.01
N PHE A 59 14.42 -6.60 -5.23
CA PHE A 59 14.47 -6.32 -3.79
C PHE A 59 13.46 -7.14 -2.97
N VAL A 60 12.63 -7.98 -3.61
CA VAL A 60 11.72 -8.91 -2.94
C VAL A 60 11.99 -10.33 -3.41
N THR A 61 12.07 -11.25 -2.46
CA THR A 61 11.93 -12.69 -2.72
C THR A 61 10.74 -13.25 -1.96
N VAL A 62 10.01 -14.15 -2.60
CA VAL A 62 8.81 -14.83 -2.10
C VAL A 62 8.99 -16.33 -2.31
N GLU A 63 8.76 -17.09 -1.25
CA GLU A 63 8.80 -18.55 -1.24
C GLU A 63 7.52 -19.08 -0.58
N THR A 64 7.01 -20.20 -1.08
CA THR A 64 5.77 -20.79 -0.59
C THR A 64 6.01 -22.21 -0.11
N VAL A 65 5.51 -22.52 1.08
CA VAL A 65 5.51 -23.87 1.65
C VAL A 65 4.11 -24.44 1.48
N PHE A 66 3.99 -25.52 0.72
CA PHE A 66 2.73 -26.26 0.54
C PHE A 66 2.54 -27.32 1.62
N HIS A 67 1.30 -27.70 1.85
CA HIS A 67 0.90 -28.77 2.75
C HIS A 67 1.59 -30.07 2.34
N GLN A 68 2.11 -30.81 3.32
CA GLN A 68 2.93 -32.01 3.10
C GLN A 68 2.25 -33.10 2.24
N ILE A 69 0.92 -33.10 2.17
CA ILE A 69 0.17 -33.99 1.27
C ILE A 69 0.63 -33.83 -0.19
N CYS A 70 0.94 -32.61 -0.64
CA CYS A 70 1.31 -32.31 -2.02
C CYS A 70 2.73 -32.75 -2.39
N SER A 71 3.59 -33.00 -1.40
CA SER A 71 4.92 -33.61 -1.60
C SER A 71 4.95 -35.10 -1.23
N SER A 72 3.84 -35.65 -0.75
CA SER A 72 3.74 -37.05 -0.33
C SER A 72 3.56 -38.00 -1.53
N PRO A 73 3.83 -39.31 -1.35
CA PRO A 73 3.54 -40.31 -2.37
C PRO A 73 2.07 -40.34 -2.82
N PHE A 74 1.13 -39.94 -1.95
CA PHE A 74 -0.31 -39.94 -2.24
C PHE A 74 -0.71 -38.93 -3.33
N ALA A 75 0.02 -37.82 -3.46
CA ALA A 75 -0.20 -36.81 -4.50
C ALA A 75 0.77 -36.97 -5.69
N SER A 76 1.42 -38.13 -5.81
CA SER A 76 2.35 -38.43 -6.90
C SER A 76 1.74 -39.44 -7.89
N ASN A 77 2.07 -39.28 -9.18
CA ASN A 77 1.62 -40.22 -10.20
C ASN A 77 2.11 -41.66 -9.92
N ALA A 78 3.38 -41.81 -9.52
CA ALA A 78 3.96 -43.11 -9.23
C ALA A 78 3.35 -43.76 -7.99
N GLY A 79 3.15 -43.00 -6.91
CA GLY A 79 2.48 -43.48 -5.71
C GLY A 79 1.03 -43.87 -5.96
N ARG A 80 0.27 -43.07 -6.72
CA ARG A 80 -1.09 -43.45 -7.15
C ARG A 80 -1.09 -44.78 -7.89
N ILE A 81 -0.27 -44.92 -8.95
CA ILE A 81 -0.19 -46.14 -9.75
C ILE A 81 0.14 -47.34 -8.88
N ASN A 82 1.09 -47.20 -7.95
CA ASN A 82 1.51 -48.30 -7.09
C ASN A 82 0.41 -48.70 -6.09
N LEU A 83 -0.22 -47.71 -5.43
CA LEU A 83 -1.26 -47.93 -4.42
C LEU A 83 -2.51 -48.58 -5.03
N THR A 84 -2.83 -48.27 -6.28
CA THR A 84 -4.02 -48.79 -6.98
C THR A 84 -3.70 -49.91 -7.97
N SER A 85 -2.48 -50.44 -7.96
CA SER A 85 -2.00 -51.41 -8.97
C SER A 85 -2.74 -52.74 -8.93
N GLY A 86 -3.33 -53.11 -7.78
CA GLY A 86 -4.13 -54.34 -7.64
C GLY A 86 -5.60 -54.15 -7.99
N LEU A 87 -6.05 -52.94 -8.35
CA LEU A 87 -7.42 -52.69 -8.76
C LEU A 87 -7.62 -53.04 -10.23
N THR A 88 -8.73 -53.72 -10.54
CA THR A 88 -9.12 -53.93 -11.94
C THR A 88 -9.61 -52.62 -12.56
N SER A 89 -9.35 -52.45 -13.86
CA SER A 89 -9.93 -51.36 -14.65
C SER A 89 -11.43 -51.53 -14.86
N ASP A 90 -11.95 -52.75 -14.68
CA ASP A 90 -13.37 -53.04 -14.79
C ASP A 90 -14.11 -52.63 -13.50
N LEU A 91 -14.73 -51.45 -13.53
CA LEU A 91 -15.51 -50.91 -12.41
C LEU A 91 -16.74 -51.75 -12.05
N SER A 92 -17.16 -52.68 -12.91
CA SER A 92 -18.29 -53.60 -12.62
C SER A 92 -17.89 -54.73 -11.67
N ALA A 93 -16.59 -54.97 -11.50
CA ALA A 93 -16.08 -55.95 -10.53
C ALA A 93 -16.30 -55.51 -9.06
N TYR A 94 -16.66 -54.26 -8.83
CA TYR A 94 -16.89 -53.68 -7.53
C TYR A 94 -18.31 -53.13 -7.44
N LEU A 95 -18.91 -53.30 -6.27
CA LEU A 95 -20.20 -52.69 -5.93
C LEU A 95 -20.09 -51.17 -5.93
N GLN A 96 -21.19 -50.49 -6.23
CA GLN A 96 -21.20 -49.05 -6.38
C GLN A 96 -20.78 -48.32 -5.09
N GLU A 97 -21.11 -48.91 -3.96
CA GLU A 97 -20.82 -48.46 -2.59
C GLU A 97 -19.42 -48.87 -2.11
N ASP A 98 -18.62 -49.54 -2.94
CA ASP A 98 -17.25 -49.93 -2.60
C ASP A 98 -16.22 -48.86 -2.96
N TYR A 99 -15.40 -48.47 -1.98
CA TYR A 99 -14.39 -47.43 -2.12
C TYR A 99 -13.28 -47.75 -3.12
N ARG A 100 -13.08 -49.03 -3.49
CA ARG A 100 -12.15 -49.43 -4.55
C ARG A 100 -12.48 -48.75 -5.89
N ARG A 101 -13.74 -48.37 -6.13
CA ARG A 101 -14.15 -47.60 -7.32
C ARG A 101 -13.69 -46.14 -7.30
N PHE A 102 -13.44 -45.57 -6.12
CA PHE A 102 -13.18 -44.13 -5.94
C PHE A 102 -11.70 -43.81 -5.71
N ILE A 103 -10.96 -44.68 -5.02
CA ILE A 103 -9.65 -44.30 -4.50
C ILE A 103 -8.66 -43.84 -5.58
N SER A 104 -8.64 -44.48 -6.75
CA SER A 104 -7.79 -44.05 -7.86
C SER A 104 -8.16 -42.64 -8.35
N ALA A 105 -9.46 -42.36 -8.44
CA ALA A 105 -9.98 -41.06 -8.83
C ALA A 105 -9.67 -39.98 -7.79
N HIS A 106 -9.78 -40.29 -6.50
CA HIS A 106 -9.43 -39.37 -5.42
C HIS A 106 -7.94 -39.01 -5.44
N LEU A 107 -7.05 -39.99 -5.58
CA LEU A 107 -5.62 -39.74 -5.65
C LEU A 107 -5.22 -38.97 -6.91
N GLN A 108 -5.87 -39.27 -8.05
CA GLN A 108 -5.69 -38.49 -9.28
C GLN A 108 -6.17 -37.05 -9.11
N PHE A 109 -7.33 -36.85 -8.48
CA PHE A 109 -7.87 -35.52 -8.22
C PHE A 109 -6.97 -34.74 -7.25
N LEU A 110 -6.50 -35.37 -6.17
CA LEU A 110 -5.52 -34.80 -5.24
C LEU A 110 -4.23 -34.37 -5.95
N THR A 111 -3.68 -35.22 -6.81
CA THR A 111 -2.51 -34.92 -7.63
C THR A 111 -2.76 -33.67 -8.49
N GLY A 112 -3.90 -33.63 -9.18
CA GLY A 112 -4.30 -32.49 -10.01
C GLY A 112 -4.49 -31.21 -9.21
N LEU A 113 -5.09 -31.27 -8.02
CA LEU A 113 -5.26 -30.12 -7.13
C LEU A 113 -3.93 -29.55 -6.64
N CYS A 114 -3.00 -30.42 -6.23
CA CYS A 114 -1.68 -30.02 -5.79
C CYS A 114 -0.87 -29.39 -6.92
N GLN A 115 -0.90 -29.99 -8.11
CA GLN A 115 -0.23 -29.43 -9.29
C GLN A 115 -0.82 -28.08 -9.68
N LEU A 116 -2.15 -28.00 -9.82
CA LEU A 116 -2.83 -26.78 -10.21
C LEU A 116 -2.60 -25.65 -9.20
N SER A 117 -2.57 -25.97 -7.90
CA SER A 117 -2.24 -24.99 -6.87
C SER A 117 -0.82 -24.45 -7.04
N ASN A 118 0.16 -25.36 -7.17
CA ASN A 118 1.57 -24.98 -7.35
C ASN A 118 1.77 -24.11 -8.60
N ASP A 119 1.19 -24.52 -9.72
CA ASP A 119 1.28 -23.79 -10.99
C ASP A 119 0.63 -22.40 -10.89
N THR A 120 -0.55 -22.30 -10.27
CA THR A 120 -1.26 -21.02 -10.10
C THR A 120 -0.46 -20.05 -9.22
N VAL A 121 0.09 -20.55 -8.11
CA VAL A 121 0.93 -19.77 -7.19
C VAL A 121 2.23 -19.34 -7.87
N HIS A 122 2.88 -20.25 -8.60
CA HIS A 122 4.10 -19.95 -9.35
C HIS A 122 3.85 -18.84 -10.37
N ILE A 123 2.77 -18.94 -11.16
CA ILE A 123 2.37 -17.91 -12.12
C ILE A 123 2.15 -16.56 -11.43
N ALA A 124 1.45 -16.54 -10.29
CA ALA A 124 1.21 -15.31 -9.53
C ALA A 124 2.51 -14.66 -9.01
N ILE A 125 3.47 -15.47 -8.56
CA ILE A 125 4.80 -14.98 -8.12
C ILE A 125 5.57 -14.43 -9.31
N GLN A 126 5.59 -15.11 -10.45
CA GLN A 126 6.26 -14.63 -11.66
C GLN A 126 5.66 -13.30 -12.16
N GLN A 127 4.32 -13.21 -12.15
CA GLN A 127 3.62 -11.97 -12.49
C GLN A 127 4.00 -10.83 -11.53
N PHE A 128 4.00 -11.09 -10.22
CA PHE A 128 4.45 -10.12 -9.21
C PHE A 128 5.89 -9.65 -9.47
N TYR A 129 6.82 -10.58 -9.68
CA TYR A 129 8.22 -10.28 -9.96
C TYR A 129 8.44 -9.44 -11.22
N SER A 130 7.67 -9.71 -12.27
CA SER A 130 7.72 -8.95 -13.52
C SER A 130 7.00 -7.60 -13.46
N SER A 131 6.14 -7.39 -12.45
CA SER A 131 5.36 -6.16 -12.34
C SER A 131 6.22 -4.95 -11.98
N LEU A 132 5.81 -3.78 -12.49
CA LEU A 132 6.53 -2.53 -12.29
C LEU A 132 6.21 -1.93 -10.92
N PHE A 133 7.24 -1.70 -10.14
CA PHE A 133 7.26 -0.82 -9.00
C PHE A 133 7.59 0.60 -9.47
N ILE A 134 6.65 1.53 -9.29
CA ILE A 134 6.73 2.90 -9.81
C ILE A 134 6.81 3.87 -8.63
N ILE A 135 7.94 4.57 -8.51
CA ILE A 135 8.13 5.57 -7.45
C ILE A 135 9.04 6.69 -7.91
N ASN A 136 8.64 7.94 -7.66
CA ASN A 136 9.47 9.11 -7.98
C ASN A 136 10.16 9.71 -6.74
N LYS A 137 9.80 9.25 -5.54
CA LYS A 137 10.34 9.71 -4.26
C LYS A 137 10.72 8.53 -3.40
N LEU A 138 11.87 8.61 -2.74
CA LEU A 138 12.29 7.55 -1.82
C LEU A 138 11.25 7.37 -0.72
N LEU A 139 10.77 6.14 -0.54
CA LEU A 139 9.91 5.75 0.57
C LEU A 139 10.77 5.42 1.79
N SER A 140 10.28 5.74 2.98
CA SER A 140 10.86 5.19 4.21
C SER A 140 10.73 3.68 4.23
N GLU A 141 11.63 2.99 4.94
CA GLU A 141 11.62 1.52 5.03
C GLU A 141 10.26 0.97 5.48
N THR A 142 9.63 1.60 6.46
CA THR A 142 8.29 1.22 6.94
C THR A 142 7.21 1.34 5.85
N LYS A 143 7.21 2.44 5.09
CA LYS A 143 6.24 2.68 4.01
C LYS A 143 6.49 1.75 2.82
N PHE A 144 7.76 1.52 2.51
CA PHE A 144 8.16 0.56 1.49
C PHE A 144 7.68 -0.85 1.87
N ASN A 145 8.03 -1.36 3.05
CA ASN A 145 7.62 -2.69 3.50
C ASN A 145 6.10 -2.84 3.52
N THR A 146 5.37 -1.84 4.03
CA THR A 146 3.89 -1.84 4.04
C THR A 146 3.31 -1.89 2.62
N HIS A 147 3.90 -1.15 1.68
CA HIS A 147 3.48 -1.15 0.29
C HIS A 147 3.72 -2.51 -0.38
N ILE A 148 4.91 -3.10 -0.19
CA ILE A 148 5.25 -4.43 -0.70
C ILE A 148 4.28 -5.48 -0.14
N ASP A 149 4.04 -5.45 1.17
CA ASP A 149 3.15 -6.38 1.85
C ASP A 149 1.72 -6.31 1.29
N SER A 150 1.19 -5.10 1.09
CA SER A 150 -0.14 -4.90 0.53
C SER A 150 -0.28 -5.49 -0.89
N ILE A 151 0.75 -5.36 -1.72
CA ILE A 151 0.75 -5.91 -3.08
C ILE A 151 0.91 -7.42 -3.07
N ILE A 152 1.77 -7.96 -2.20
CA ILE A 152 1.91 -9.41 -2.00
C ILE A 152 0.56 -10.00 -1.56
N GLU A 153 -0.13 -9.42 -0.58
CA GLU A 153 -1.45 -9.90 -0.15
C GLU A 153 -2.50 -9.84 -1.27
N THR A 154 -2.44 -8.81 -2.11
CA THR A 154 -3.30 -8.72 -3.30
C THR A 154 -2.99 -9.85 -4.30
N SER A 155 -1.70 -10.12 -4.55
CA SER A 155 -1.26 -11.21 -5.43
C SER A 155 -1.72 -12.58 -4.91
N LYS A 156 -1.56 -12.84 -3.60
CA LYS A 156 -2.06 -14.04 -2.93
C LYS A 156 -3.57 -14.22 -3.12
N SER A 157 -4.35 -13.17 -2.85
CA SER A 157 -5.81 -13.19 -2.98
C SER A 157 -6.24 -13.50 -4.42
N ASN A 158 -5.57 -12.92 -5.41
CA ASN A 158 -5.88 -13.13 -6.82
C ASN A 158 -5.54 -14.56 -7.27
N ALA A 159 -4.38 -15.08 -6.87
CA ALA A 159 -3.99 -16.46 -7.14
C ALA A 159 -5.04 -17.44 -6.57
N HIS A 160 -5.46 -17.20 -5.33
CA HIS A 160 -6.46 -18.01 -4.66
C HIS A 160 -7.83 -17.99 -5.37
N LYS A 161 -8.29 -16.80 -5.76
CA LYS A 161 -9.54 -16.63 -6.52
C LYS A 161 -9.50 -17.32 -7.88
N ALA A 162 -8.38 -17.21 -8.59
CA ALA A 162 -8.23 -17.87 -9.89
C ALA A 162 -8.37 -19.39 -9.77
N PHE A 163 -7.71 -19.99 -8.76
CA PHE A 163 -7.79 -21.41 -8.46
C PHE A 163 -9.21 -21.86 -8.12
N THR A 164 -9.88 -21.18 -7.18
CA THR A 164 -11.23 -21.54 -6.72
C THR A 164 -12.29 -21.32 -7.79
N HIS A 165 -12.21 -20.24 -8.58
CA HIS A 165 -13.14 -19.99 -9.68
C HIS A 165 -13.06 -21.06 -10.77
N LEU A 166 -11.85 -21.50 -11.12
CA LEU A 166 -11.67 -22.58 -12.10
C LEU A 166 -12.32 -23.88 -11.60
N LEU A 167 -12.07 -24.25 -10.35
CA LEU A 167 -12.66 -25.44 -9.74
C LEU A 167 -14.19 -25.33 -9.66
N PHE A 168 -14.71 -24.18 -9.22
CA PHE A 168 -16.14 -23.91 -9.16
C PHE A 168 -16.80 -24.04 -10.54
N LEU A 169 -16.19 -23.49 -11.59
CA LEU A 169 -16.71 -23.57 -12.95
C LEU A 169 -16.81 -25.04 -13.41
N ILE A 170 -15.75 -25.83 -13.24
CA ILE A 170 -15.72 -27.25 -13.64
C ILE A 170 -16.83 -28.04 -12.94
N ARG A 171 -16.99 -27.82 -11.63
CA ARG A 171 -18.01 -28.50 -10.81
C ARG A 171 -19.42 -28.17 -11.26
N ASN A 172 -19.71 -26.89 -11.50
CA ASN A 172 -21.04 -26.45 -11.93
C ASN A 172 -21.37 -26.89 -13.36
N VAL A 173 -20.39 -26.89 -14.27
CA VAL A 173 -20.58 -27.44 -15.62
C VAL A 173 -20.91 -28.92 -15.56
N ASN A 174 -20.20 -29.71 -14.73
CA ASN A 174 -20.47 -31.14 -14.60
C ASN A 174 -21.85 -31.42 -13.99
N HIS A 175 -22.20 -30.73 -12.91
CA HIS A 175 -23.48 -30.95 -12.22
C HIS A 175 -24.67 -30.40 -13.02
N GLY A 176 -24.57 -29.17 -13.54
CA GLY A 176 -25.66 -28.51 -14.27
C GLY A 176 -26.04 -29.18 -15.59
N ASN A 177 -25.09 -29.88 -16.22
CA ASN A 177 -25.35 -30.69 -17.42
C ASN A 177 -25.72 -32.15 -17.11
N ALA A 178 -25.77 -32.53 -15.83
CA ALA A 178 -26.08 -33.90 -15.39
C ALA A 178 -25.27 -34.99 -16.11
N PHE A 179 -23.98 -34.72 -16.40
CA PHE A 179 -23.13 -35.71 -17.08
C PHE A 179 -22.99 -36.96 -16.22
N VAL A 180 -23.37 -38.12 -16.77
CA VAL A 180 -23.21 -39.41 -16.08
C VAL A 180 -21.71 -39.66 -15.87
N SER A 181 -21.30 -39.79 -14.61
CA SER A 181 -19.91 -40.10 -14.28
C SER A 181 -19.56 -41.50 -14.78
N THR A 182 -18.32 -41.71 -15.21
CA THR A 182 -17.82 -43.05 -15.56
C THR A 182 -17.93 -44.04 -14.40
N TYR A 183 -17.98 -43.53 -13.16
CA TYR A 183 -18.19 -44.33 -11.96
C TYR A 183 -19.65 -44.72 -11.74
N GLY A 184 -20.61 -44.13 -12.47
CA GLY A 184 -22.04 -44.38 -12.25
C GLY A 184 -22.47 -44.08 -10.82
N THR A 185 -21.91 -43.03 -10.20
CA THR A 185 -22.13 -42.68 -8.78
C THR A 185 -23.03 -41.47 -8.60
N ASN A 186 -23.23 -40.67 -9.65
CA ASN A 186 -24.17 -39.56 -9.66
C ASN A 186 -25.50 -39.94 -10.31
N PHE A 187 -25.44 -40.66 -11.44
CA PHE A 187 -26.57 -41.17 -12.16
C PHE A 187 -26.31 -42.62 -12.56
N GLU A 188 -27.34 -43.44 -12.50
CA GLU A 188 -27.31 -44.82 -12.99
C GLU A 188 -28.21 -44.95 -14.21
N TYR A 189 -27.78 -45.77 -15.18
CA TYR A 189 -28.62 -46.13 -16.31
C TYR A 189 -29.67 -47.15 -15.86
N PHE A 190 -30.91 -46.95 -16.29
CA PHE A 190 -32.03 -47.82 -15.95
C PHE A 190 -32.90 -48.06 -17.18
N ILE A 191 -33.33 -49.30 -17.35
CA ILE A 191 -34.29 -49.70 -18.38
C ILE A 191 -35.58 -50.09 -17.65
N PRO A 192 -36.66 -49.32 -17.79
CA PRO A 192 -37.93 -49.69 -17.17
C PRO A 192 -38.42 -51.04 -17.69
N MET A 193 -38.80 -51.93 -16.77
CA MET A 193 -39.29 -53.28 -17.07
C MET A 193 -40.36 -53.33 -18.19
N LYS A 194 -41.21 -52.30 -18.30
CA LYS A 194 -42.25 -52.20 -19.33
C LYS A 194 -41.69 -52.14 -20.78
N PHE A 195 -40.42 -51.80 -20.95
CA PHE A 195 -39.77 -51.63 -22.25
C PHE A 195 -39.07 -52.88 -22.78
N PHE A 196 -38.82 -53.91 -21.95
CA PHE A 196 -38.32 -55.20 -22.44
C PHE A 196 -39.34 -55.96 -23.29
N ILE A 197 -40.61 -55.51 -23.31
CA ILE A 197 -41.72 -56.11 -24.04
C ILE A 197 -41.93 -55.41 -25.40
N VAL A 198 -41.31 -54.24 -25.61
CA VAL A 198 -41.42 -53.47 -26.86
C VAL A 198 -40.09 -53.59 -27.61
N GLU A 199 -40.08 -54.42 -28.66
CA GLU A 199 -38.97 -54.47 -29.61
C GLU A 199 -38.71 -53.03 -30.11
N ASN A 200 -37.48 -52.53 -29.93
CA ASN A 200 -36.99 -51.19 -30.30
C ASN A 200 -37.05 -50.09 -29.22
N VAL A 201 -36.33 -50.29 -28.11
CA VAL A 201 -35.94 -49.17 -27.23
C VAL A 201 -34.49 -48.77 -27.49
N HIS A 202 -34.33 -47.62 -28.14
CA HIS A 202 -33.02 -47.08 -28.56
C HIS A 202 -32.46 -46.00 -27.63
N TYR A 203 -33.05 -45.79 -26.45
CA TYR A 203 -32.60 -44.76 -25.51
C TYR A 203 -32.55 -45.29 -24.08
N ALA A 204 -31.42 -45.07 -23.43
CA ALA A 204 -31.21 -45.44 -22.02
C ALA A 204 -31.67 -44.28 -21.13
N TYR A 205 -32.49 -44.58 -20.13
CA TYR A 205 -32.88 -43.58 -19.13
C TYR A 205 -31.81 -43.52 -18.04
N THR A 206 -31.69 -42.34 -17.42
CA THR A 206 -30.83 -42.14 -16.25
C THR A 206 -31.67 -41.72 -15.06
N LYS A 207 -31.38 -42.27 -13.88
CA LYS A 207 -31.95 -41.78 -12.61
C LYS A 207 -30.82 -41.31 -11.68
N PRO A 208 -31.04 -40.23 -10.91
CA PRO A 208 -30.04 -39.76 -9.95
C PRO A 208 -29.92 -40.73 -8.79
N LEU A 209 -28.68 -40.93 -8.33
CA LEU A 209 -28.39 -41.70 -7.14
C LEU A 209 -28.60 -40.86 -5.89
N SER A 210 -28.86 -41.54 -4.78
CA SER A 210 -29.09 -40.90 -3.49
C SER A 210 -28.16 -41.47 -2.43
N TYR A 211 -27.61 -40.59 -1.60
CA TYR A 211 -26.71 -40.91 -0.50
C TYR A 211 -27.39 -40.63 0.86
N ASP A 212 -26.59 -40.47 1.92
CA ASP A 212 -27.05 -40.21 3.29
C ASP A 212 -28.12 -39.11 3.33
N ASN A 213 -29.06 -39.26 4.28
CA ASN A 213 -30.19 -38.33 4.47
C ASN A 213 -31.08 -38.16 3.23
N LYS A 214 -31.12 -39.14 2.32
CA LYS A 214 -31.87 -39.08 1.05
C LYS A 214 -31.41 -37.92 0.15
N CYS A 215 -30.15 -37.52 0.25
CA CYS A 215 -29.57 -36.50 -0.61
C CYS A 215 -29.44 -37.02 -2.04
N SER A 216 -30.15 -36.43 -3.00
CA SER A 216 -30.16 -36.83 -4.41
C SER A 216 -29.15 -36.04 -5.23
N CYS A 217 -28.33 -36.76 -6.01
CA CYS A 217 -27.32 -36.19 -6.91
C CYS A 217 -27.89 -35.38 -8.08
N GLY A 218 -29.19 -35.50 -8.34
CA GLY A 218 -29.89 -34.65 -9.31
C GLY A 218 -30.25 -33.26 -8.76
N LEU A 219 -30.22 -33.09 -7.44
CA LEU A 219 -30.57 -31.84 -6.75
C LEU A 219 -29.34 -31.17 -6.11
N TYR A 220 -28.41 -31.96 -5.58
CA TYR A 220 -27.23 -31.47 -4.89
C TYR A 220 -25.99 -32.23 -5.34
N SER A 221 -24.90 -31.51 -5.65
CA SER A 221 -23.64 -32.13 -6.08
C SER A 221 -22.85 -32.75 -4.93
N ASN A 222 -23.04 -32.25 -3.71
CA ASN A 222 -22.26 -32.56 -2.52
C ASN A 222 -22.83 -33.72 -1.68
N CYS A 223 -23.77 -34.50 -2.21
CA CYS A 223 -24.27 -35.68 -1.51
C CYS A 223 -23.16 -36.70 -1.32
N THR A 224 -22.98 -37.15 -0.08
CA THR A 224 -21.90 -38.05 0.29
C THR A 224 -22.33 -39.09 1.33
N THR A 225 -21.54 -40.14 1.45
CA THR A 225 -21.58 -41.15 2.52
C THR A 225 -20.16 -41.50 2.95
N GLU A 226 -20.00 -42.20 4.08
CA GLU A 226 -18.68 -42.68 4.53
C GLU A 226 -18.07 -43.66 3.51
N ALA A 227 -16.77 -43.52 3.25
CA ALA A 227 -16.06 -44.45 2.38
C ALA A 227 -15.92 -45.81 3.08
N ASN A 228 -16.28 -46.87 2.37
CA ASN A 228 -16.23 -48.23 2.92
C ASN A 228 -15.65 -49.23 1.92
N PHE A 229 -14.89 -50.21 2.41
CA PHE A 229 -14.62 -51.43 1.64
C PHE A 229 -15.70 -52.48 1.92
N ILE A 230 -16.11 -53.22 0.89
CA ILE A 230 -17.10 -54.28 1.00
C ILE A 230 -16.45 -55.63 0.73
N GLU A 231 -16.51 -56.53 1.72
CA GLU A 231 -15.94 -57.87 1.67
C GLU A 231 -17.05 -58.94 1.64
N GLY A 232 -16.93 -59.91 0.73
CA GLY A 232 -17.96 -60.89 0.43
C GLY A 232 -19.19 -60.28 -0.28
N ASN A 233 -20.24 -61.08 -0.48
CA ASN A 233 -21.54 -60.62 -0.96
C ASN A 233 -22.23 -59.78 0.14
N PHE A 234 -21.70 -58.58 0.45
CA PHE A 234 -22.19 -57.62 1.45
C PHE A 234 -22.08 -58.03 2.93
N SER A 235 -21.36 -59.10 3.25
CA SER A 235 -21.33 -59.62 4.63
C SER A 235 -20.51 -58.76 5.60
N LYS A 236 -19.60 -57.92 5.10
CA LYS A 236 -18.74 -57.09 5.94
C LYS A 236 -18.42 -55.75 5.29
N ILE A 237 -18.71 -54.68 6.01
CA ILE A 237 -18.47 -53.29 5.64
C ILE A 237 -17.36 -52.75 6.53
N ILE A 238 -16.32 -52.18 5.93
CA ILE A 238 -15.14 -51.69 6.65
C ILE A 238 -14.99 -50.19 6.36
N PRO A 239 -15.30 -49.31 7.34
CA PRO A 239 -15.24 -47.87 7.15
C PRO A 239 -13.81 -47.34 7.12
N ILE A 240 -13.62 -46.28 6.34
CA ILE A 240 -12.35 -45.58 6.18
C ILE A 240 -12.51 -44.17 6.72
N LYS A 241 -11.91 -43.94 7.89
CA LYS A 241 -12.06 -42.68 8.61
C LYS A 241 -11.61 -41.49 7.77
N GLY A 242 -12.47 -40.48 7.69
CA GLY A 242 -12.19 -39.21 7.02
C GLY A 242 -12.43 -39.22 5.52
N LEU A 243 -12.49 -40.38 4.85
CA LEU A 243 -12.77 -40.45 3.42
C LEU A 243 -14.27 -40.60 3.17
N LYS A 244 -14.76 -39.98 2.10
CA LYS A 244 -16.17 -39.97 1.71
C LYS A 244 -16.35 -40.44 0.28
N MET A 245 -17.46 -41.11 -0.02
CA MET A 245 -17.93 -41.40 -1.37
C MET A 245 -19.18 -40.57 -1.66
N GLY A 246 -19.55 -40.38 -2.91
CA GLY A 246 -20.66 -39.48 -3.25
C GLY A 246 -20.90 -39.37 -4.74
N CYS A 247 -21.69 -38.36 -5.13
CA CYS A 247 -22.14 -38.17 -6.52
C CYS A 247 -21.00 -38.28 -7.54
N THR A 248 -19.90 -37.59 -7.30
CA THR A 248 -18.68 -37.72 -8.11
C THR A 248 -17.47 -37.83 -7.19
N PRO A 249 -16.37 -38.47 -7.63
CA PRO A 249 -15.15 -38.52 -6.83
C PRO A 249 -14.62 -37.14 -6.45
N SER A 250 -14.78 -36.13 -7.32
CA SER A 250 -14.38 -34.76 -6.98
C SER A 250 -15.23 -34.20 -5.83
N GLU A 251 -16.56 -34.29 -5.91
CA GLU A 251 -17.44 -33.74 -4.88
C GLU A 251 -17.29 -34.48 -3.53
N SER A 252 -17.13 -35.80 -3.56
CA SER A 252 -16.93 -36.58 -2.34
C SER A 252 -15.56 -36.35 -1.71
N PHE A 253 -14.51 -36.20 -2.51
CA PHE A 253 -13.20 -35.91 -1.98
C PHE A 253 -13.12 -34.54 -1.32
N LEU A 254 -13.84 -33.53 -1.84
CA LEU A 254 -13.93 -32.21 -1.21
C LEU A 254 -14.47 -32.27 0.22
N GLN A 255 -15.44 -33.16 0.47
CA GLN A 255 -16.01 -33.40 1.80
C GLN A 255 -15.17 -34.35 2.66
N SER A 256 -14.13 -34.96 2.10
CA SER A 256 -13.22 -35.82 2.84
C SER A 256 -12.21 -35.00 3.65
N THR A 257 -11.56 -35.63 4.62
CA THR A 257 -10.43 -35.12 5.41
C THR A 257 -9.18 -35.93 5.11
N LEU A 258 -8.02 -35.47 5.61
CA LEU A 258 -6.76 -36.20 5.45
C LEU A 258 -6.48 -37.21 6.59
N GLU A 259 -7.42 -37.42 7.51
CA GLU A 259 -7.21 -38.22 8.73
C GLU A 259 -6.59 -39.60 8.48
N CYS A 260 -7.06 -40.31 7.45
CA CYS A 260 -6.51 -41.62 7.11
C CYS A 260 -5.02 -41.57 6.74
N PHE A 261 -4.58 -40.51 6.06
CA PHE A 261 -3.19 -40.37 5.61
C PHE A 261 -2.21 -40.03 6.74
N TYR A 262 -2.70 -39.65 7.92
CA TYR A 262 -1.89 -39.48 9.13
C TYR A 262 -1.80 -40.74 9.98
N ASN A 263 -2.55 -41.81 9.64
CA ASN A 263 -2.66 -43.01 10.45
C ASN A 263 -2.14 -44.24 9.69
N GLN A 264 -1.06 -44.85 10.19
CA GLN A 264 -0.46 -46.02 9.55
C GLN A 264 -1.45 -47.17 9.36
N SER A 265 -2.25 -47.50 10.38
CA SER A 265 -3.22 -48.60 10.29
C SER A 265 -4.31 -48.34 9.23
N CYS A 266 -4.66 -47.07 8.98
CA CYS A 266 -5.59 -46.72 7.92
C CYS A 266 -4.94 -46.85 6.52
N ILE A 267 -3.68 -46.47 6.39
CA ILE A 267 -2.89 -46.67 5.16
C ILE A 267 -2.74 -48.16 4.86
N ASP A 268 -2.39 -48.97 5.87
CA ASP A 268 -2.27 -50.43 5.75
C ASP A 268 -3.61 -51.05 5.31
N LEU A 269 -4.72 -50.54 5.85
CA LEU A 269 -6.06 -50.95 5.44
C LEU A 269 -6.32 -50.65 3.97
N ILE A 270 -5.98 -49.45 3.49
CA ILE A 270 -6.10 -49.11 2.07
C ILE A 270 -5.26 -50.08 1.23
N GLN A 271 -3.99 -50.26 1.57
CA GLN A 271 -3.07 -51.14 0.84
C GLN A 271 -3.60 -52.57 0.73
N LYS A 272 -4.14 -53.11 1.82
CA LYS A 272 -4.74 -54.45 1.86
C LYS A 272 -5.85 -54.63 0.83
N TYR A 273 -6.68 -53.61 0.61
CA TYR A 273 -7.84 -53.69 -0.29
C TYR A 273 -7.55 -53.20 -1.72
N THR A 274 -6.43 -52.52 -1.96
CA THR A 274 -6.11 -51.93 -3.27
C THR A 274 -4.88 -52.53 -3.96
N ASN A 275 -3.97 -53.16 -3.21
CA ASN A 275 -2.76 -53.79 -3.74
C ASN A 275 -2.76 -55.30 -3.46
N ILE A 276 -3.54 -56.03 -4.27
CA ILE A 276 -3.71 -57.49 -4.17
C ILE A 276 -2.39 -58.25 -4.43
N ASN A 277 -1.44 -57.64 -5.13
CA ASN A 277 -0.21 -58.30 -5.59
C ASN A 277 0.98 -58.16 -4.62
N ASN A 278 0.82 -57.43 -3.51
CA ASN A 278 1.88 -57.16 -2.50
C ASN A 278 3.21 -56.63 -3.05
N ASN A 279 3.24 -56.14 -4.29
CA ASN A 279 4.48 -55.69 -4.95
C ASN A 279 4.64 -54.16 -4.81
N LEU A 280 4.68 -53.69 -3.56
CA LEU A 280 4.88 -52.28 -3.26
C LEU A 280 6.35 -51.91 -3.51
N THR A 281 6.58 -51.06 -4.51
CA THR A 281 7.89 -50.43 -4.75
C THR A 281 8.05 -49.15 -3.91
N TYR A 282 6.94 -48.60 -3.39
CA TYR A 282 6.91 -47.41 -2.56
C TYR A 282 6.47 -47.73 -1.13
N SER A 283 7.21 -47.21 -0.16
CA SER A 283 6.77 -47.15 1.23
C SER A 283 5.79 -45.99 1.40
N PHE A 284 4.54 -46.27 1.74
CA PHE A 284 3.57 -45.24 2.14
C PHE A 284 3.70 -45.02 3.65
N ALA A 285 4.57 -44.10 4.01
CA ALA A 285 4.65 -43.59 5.37
C ALA A 285 3.46 -42.65 5.65
N PRO A 286 3.01 -42.56 6.92
CA PRO A 286 1.98 -41.61 7.28
C PRO A 286 2.53 -40.19 7.19
N LEU A 287 1.65 -39.24 6.92
CA LEU A 287 1.97 -37.82 7.00
C LEU A 287 2.45 -37.48 8.42
N SER A 288 3.41 -36.58 8.53
CA SER A 288 4.02 -36.24 9.80
C SER A 288 3.08 -35.37 10.64
N THR A 289 2.82 -35.78 11.89
CA THR A 289 2.12 -34.95 12.88
C THR A 289 3.04 -33.97 13.60
N THR A 290 4.37 -34.09 13.41
CA THR A 290 5.37 -33.24 14.07
C THR A 290 5.67 -31.97 13.30
N ASN A 291 5.34 -31.93 12.01
CA ASN A 291 5.43 -30.69 11.23
C ASN A 291 4.27 -29.79 11.66
N THR A 292 4.59 -28.54 12.03
CA THR A 292 3.58 -27.53 12.39
C THR A 292 2.79 -27.13 11.14
N SER A 293 1.76 -27.92 10.81
CA SER A 293 0.73 -27.51 9.87
C SER A 293 -0.20 -26.52 10.57
N ARG A 294 -0.64 -25.49 9.84
CA ARG A 294 -1.68 -24.59 10.34
C ARG A 294 -3.08 -25.18 10.23
N PHE A 295 -3.21 -26.34 9.57
CA PHE A 295 -4.47 -27.04 9.41
C PHE A 295 -4.59 -28.17 10.41
N LEU A 296 -5.79 -28.33 10.99
CA LEU A 296 -6.10 -29.49 11.82
C LEU A 296 -6.19 -30.74 10.94
N ILE A 297 -5.89 -31.91 11.52
CA ILE A 297 -5.91 -33.19 10.80
C ILE A 297 -7.29 -33.51 10.20
N ASN A 298 -8.37 -33.09 10.88
CA ASN A 298 -9.76 -33.26 10.44
C ASN A 298 -10.25 -32.11 9.53
N THR A 299 -9.36 -31.25 9.04
CA THR A 299 -9.71 -30.24 8.04
C THR A 299 -10.15 -30.92 6.74
N THR A 300 -11.23 -30.44 6.14
CA THR A 300 -11.73 -30.96 4.87
C THR A 300 -10.82 -30.55 3.71
N ILE A 301 -10.80 -31.34 2.64
CA ILE A 301 -10.07 -31.01 1.42
C ILE A 301 -10.57 -29.69 0.83
N ASP A 302 -11.88 -29.42 0.87
CA ASP A 302 -12.45 -28.15 0.43
C ASP A 302 -11.82 -26.95 1.17
N LYS A 303 -11.60 -27.08 2.48
CA LYS A 303 -10.97 -26.02 3.28
C LYS A 303 -9.46 -25.86 3.02
N LEU A 304 -8.78 -26.94 2.65
CA LEU A 304 -7.40 -26.88 2.16
C LEU A 304 -7.33 -26.17 0.80
N ILE A 305 -8.28 -26.42 -0.10
CA ILE A 305 -8.44 -25.77 -1.40
C ILE A 305 -8.74 -24.28 -1.26
N GLU A 306 -9.60 -23.89 -0.30
CA GLU A 306 -9.83 -22.49 0.08
C GLU A 306 -8.56 -21.73 0.48
N HIS A 307 -7.44 -22.43 0.66
CA HIS A 307 -6.15 -21.80 0.86
C HIS A 307 -5.06 -22.36 -0.04
N SER A 308 -5.46 -22.99 -1.16
CA SER A 308 -4.55 -23.52 -2.16
C SER A 308 -3.49 -24.48 -1.58
N PHE A 309 -3.83 -25.21 -0.51
CA PHE A 309 -2.89 -26.07 0.23
C PHE A 309 -1.64 -25.34 0.74
N ILE A 310 -1.65 -24.02 0.92
CA ILE A 310 -0.47 -23.27 1.35
C ILE A 310 -0.41 -23.23 2.87
N GLU A 311 0.73 -23.66 3.43
CA GLU A 311 1.04 -23.55 4.85
C GLU A 311 1.60 -22.17 5.18
N GLU A 312 2.57 -21.71 4.39
CA GLU A 312 3.29 -20.48 4.68
C GLU A 312 3.72 -19.75 3.41
N TRP A 313 3.64 -18.42 3.44
CA TRP A 313 4.25 -17.53 2.45
C TRP A 313 5.40 -16.79 3.11
N LYS A 314 6.62 -17.23 2.82
CA LYS A 314 7.85 -16.57 3.28
C LYS A 314 8.19 -15.46 2.30
N ARG A 315 8.61 -14.32 2.84
CA ARG A 315 9.07 -13.19 2.05
C ARG A 315 10.29 -12.56 2.67
N THR A 316 11.24 -12.18 1.83
CA THR A 316 12.40 -11.38 2.23
C THR A 316 12.35 -10.09 1.44
N ILE A 317 12.44 -8.97 2.14
CA ILE A 317 12.44 -7.63 1.55
C ILE A 317 13.80 -7.01 1.86
N ASN A 318 14.47 -6.48 0.83
CA ASN A 318 15.77 -5.87 0.96
C ASN A 318 15.69 -4.36 0.69
N TYR A 319 15.56 -3.57 1.77
CA TYR A 319 15.48 -2.13 1.68
C TYR A 319 16.76 -1.49 1.14
N SER A 320 17.93 -2.04 1.46
CA SER A 320 19.22 -1.54 0.96
C SER A 320 19.30 -1.62 -0.56
N HIS A 321 18.92 -2.75 -1.16
CA HIS A 321 18.84 -2.87 -2.61
C HIS A 321 17.82 -1.92 -3.24
N TYR A 322 16.69 -1.68 -2.58
CA TYR A 322 15.73 -0.66 -3.03
C TYR A 322 16.34 0.75 -2.97
N PHE A 323 17.03 1.10 -1.88
CA PHE A 323 17.70 2.39 -1.73
C PHE A 323 18.77 2.59 -2.82
N GLU A 324 19.58 1.58 -3.08
CA GLU A 324 20.59 1.59 -4.15
C GLU A 324 19.97 1.75 -5.53
N GLN A 325 18.82 1.10 -5.80
CA GLN A 325 18.10 1.28 -7.06
C GLN A 325 17.47 2.67 -7.20
N CYS A 326 16.95 3.24 -6.10
CA CYS A 326 16.48 4.61 -6.11
C CYS A 326 17.64 5.60 -6.25
N SER A 327 18.82 5.33 -5.67
CA SER A 327 20.03 6.17 -5.68
C SER A 327 19.70 7.67 -5.62
N PRO A 328 19.13 8.16 -4.50
CA PRO A 328 18.58 9.52 -4.44
C PRO A 328 19.66 10.57 -4.74
N LEU A 329 19.43 11.40 -5.76
CA LEU A 329 20.39 12.46 -6.12
C LEU A 329 20.37 13.63 -5.15
N ILE A 330 19.17 14.01 -4.71
CA ILE A 330 18.95 15.15 -3.82
C ILE A 330 17.85 14.80 -2.84
N CYS A 331 18.14 14.96 -1.56
CA CYS A 331 17.15 15.03 -0.49
C CYS A 331 16.97 16.47 -0.04
N SER A 332 15.75 16.85 0.30
CA SER A 332 15.45 18.22 0.72
C SER A 332 14.41 18.26 1.81
N TYR A 333 14.55 19.28 2.65
CA TYR A 333 13.63 19.57 3.75
C TYR A 333 13.24 21.04 3.69
N THR A 334 11.94 21.33 3.66
CA THR A 334 11.41 22.70 3.61
C THR A 334 10.85 23.08 4.97
N TYR A 335 11.30 24.20 5.51
CA TYR A 335 10.81 24.75 6.76
C TYR A 335 10.46 26.23 6.63
N ILE A 336 9.57 26.69 7.50
CA ILE A 336 9.20 28.10 7.58
C ILE A 336 10.26 28.84 8.40
N LYS A 337 10.93 29.81 7.77
CA LYS A 337 11.91 30.65 8.44
C LYS A 337 11.20 31.55 9.45
N LYS A 338 11.66 31.54 10.70
CA LYS A 338 11.16 32.47 11.72
C LYS A 338 11.46 33.90 11.30
N PHE A 339 10.51 34.80 11.57
CA PHE A 339 10.59 36.22 11.25
C PHE A 339 11.91 36.83 11.72
N ASN A 340 12.64 37.48 10.81
CA ASN A 340 13.90 38.17 11.13
C ASN A 340 13.71 39.69 10.97
N LEU A 341 13.59 40.38 12.10
CA LEU A 341 13.45 41.83 12.22
C LEU A 341 14.48 42.61 11.37
N PHE A 342 15.73 42.13 11.31
CA PHE A 342 16.80 42.81 10.60
C PHE A 342 16.58 42.83 9.08
N HIS A 343 16.05 41.74 8.52
CA HIS A 343 15.77 41.66 7.09
C HIS A 343 14.62 42.60 6.70
N THR A 344 13.58 42.66 7.53
CA THR A 344 12.43 43.57 7.35
C THR A 344 12.85 45.04 7.39
N ILE A 345 13.69 45.43 8.36
CA ILE A 345 14.23 46.79 8.47
C ILE A 345 15.08 47.15 7.24
N THR A 346 15.94 46.23 6.80
CA THR A 346 16.82 46.46 5.64
C THR A 346 16.03 46.59 4.34
N ALA A 347 15.01 45.76 4.14
CA ALA A 347 14.11 45.85 2.98
C ALA A 347 13.32 47.17 2.99
N LEU A 348 12.78 47.57 4.14
CA LEU A 348 12.08 48.86 4.30
C LEU A 348 12.97 50.06 4.00
N LEU A 349 14.23 50.04 4.48
CA LEU A 349 15.21 51.10 4.24
C LEU A 349 15.72 51.14 2.80
N GLY A 350 15.72 50.01 2.09
CA GLY A 350 16.13 49.91 0.69
C GLY A 350 15.03 50.26 -0.32
N LEU A 351 13.76 50.04 0.04
CA LEU A 351 12.62 50.27 -0.86
C LEU A 351 12.14 51.73 -0.86
N GLN A 352 12.32 52.41 0.27
CA GLN A 352 12.31 53.86 0.32
C GLN A 352 13.70 54.30 -0.14
N GLY A 353 13.87 55.33 -0.98
CA GLY A 353 15.19 55.93 -1.25
C GLY A 353 15.80 56.62 -0.01
N GLY A 354 15.72 55.97 1.16
CA GLY A 354 16.02 56.45 2.50
C GLY A 354 17.48 56.77 2.64
N LEU A 355 18.37 56.09 1.91
CA LEU A 355 19.78 56.46 1.88
C LEU A 355 19.97 57.89 1.35
N THR A 356 19.25 58.28 0.30
CA THR A 356 19.33 59.60 -0.32
C THR A 356 18.68 60.69 0.55
N ILE A 357 17.53 60.38 1.17
CA ILE A 357 16.81 61.31 2.06
C ILE A 357 17.57 61.54 3.37
N ILE A 358 18.12 60.47 3.97
CA ILE A 358 18.93 60.54 5.19
C ILE A 358 20.25 61.29 4.91
N LEU A 359 20.91 61.04 3.77
CA LEU A 359 22.09 61.82 3.37
C LEU A 359 21.78 63.31 3.23
N GLN A 360 20.64 63.67 2.62
CA GLN A 360 20.22 65.06 2.47
C GLN A 360 19.89 65.73 3.82
N TRP A 361 19.49 64.98 4.84
CA TRP A 361 19.21 65.50 6.18
C TRP A 361 20.44 65.59 7.08
N ILE A 362 21.32 64.60 7.02
CA ILE A 362 22.51 64.50 7.88
C ILE A 362 23.65 65.38 7.33
N SER A 363 23.83 65.46 6.01
CA SER A 363 24.92 66.25 5.40
C SER A 363 24.94 67.72 5.80
N PRO A 364 23.83 68.51 5.82
CA PRO A 364 23.88 69.91 6.25
C PRO A 364 24.17 70.06 7.75
N LYS A 365 23.86 69.06 8.58
CA LYS A 365 24.16 69.08 10.02
C LYS A 365 25.65 68.83 10.27
N ILE A 366 26.25 67.87 9.57
CA ILE A 366 27.69 67.59 9.63
C ILE A 366 28.49 68.81 9.14
N ILE A 367 28.08 69.40 8.00
CA ILE A 367 28.73 70.61 7.46
C ILE A 367 28.68 71.76 8.46
N ARG A 368 27.54 71.98 9.14
CA ARG A 368 27.43 73.00 10.20
C ARG A 368 28.36 72.72 11.38
N ILE A 369 28.50 71.47 11.79
CA ILE A 369 29.39 71.08 12.91
C ILE A 369 30.86 71.30 12.54
N ILE A 370 31.26 70.86 11.34
CA ILE A 370 32.63 71.06 10.82
C ILE A 370 32.94 72.56 10.73
N ASN A 371 32.00 73.36 10.22
CA ASN A 371 32.20 74.81 10.09
C ASN A 371 32.30 75.49 11.47
N LYS A 372 31.54 75.00 12.47
CA LYS A 372 31.63 75.47 13.86
C LYS A 372 32.98 75.14 14.49
N ILE A 373 33.52 73.94 14.22
CA ILE A 373 34.85 73.50 14.70
C ILE A 373 35.97 74.29 14.01
N TYR A 374 35.86 74.56 12.70
CA TYR A 374 36.82 75.35 11.94
C TYR A 374 36.88 76.81 12.43
N GLN A 375 35.73 77.44 12.65
CA GLN A 375 35.61 78.79 13.24
C GLN A 375 36.19 78.85 14.67
N TYR A 376 35.98 77.81 15.48
CA TYR A 376 36.53 77.72 16.84
C TYR A 376 38.07 77.62 16.85
N ARG A 377 38.65 76.93 15.87
CA ARG A 377 40.11 76.82 15.71
C ARG A 377 40.74 78.12 15.21
N LYS A 378 40.09 78.83 14.29
CA LYS A 378 40.57 80.13 13.76
C LYS A 378 40.58 81.25 14.81
N LYS A 379 39.72 81.20 15.83
CA LYS A 379 39.70 82.16 16.96
C LYS A 379 40.76 81.92 18.04
N ARG A 380 41.54 80.83 17.99
CA ARG A 380 42.64 80.56 18.95
C ARG A 380 44.03 81.02 18.49
N ILE A 381 44.16 81.57 17.29
CA ILE A 381 45.42 82.12 16.76
C ILE A 381 45.19 83.59 16.40
N ASN A 382 45.42 84.48 17.37
CA ASN A 382 45.87 85.87 17.18
C ASN A 382 46.18 86.50 18.57
N PRO A 383 47.36 87.13 18.77
CA PRO A 383 47.74 87.79 20.02
C PRO A 383 47.17 89.21 20.17
N ILE A 384 47.36 89.74 21.38
CA ILE A 384 46.68 90.85 22.09
C ILE A 384 47.12 92.26 21.61
N GLN A 385 46.23 93.24 21.85
CA GLN A 385 46.14 94.65 21.39
C GLN A 385 47.19 95.65 21.94
N PRO A 386 47.11 96.97 21.60
CA PRO A 386 46.36 97.89 22.47
C PRO A 386 45.56 99.02 21.78
N ILE A 387 44.76 99.68 22.63
CA ILE A 387 43.63 100.63 22.43
C ILE A 387 44.11 102.09 22.36
N TYR A 388 43.46 102.94 21.55
CA TYR A 388 43.21 104.36 21.86
C TYR A 388 41.84 104.81 21.30
N ALA A 389 41.10 105.56 22.11
CA ALA A 389 39.77 106.12 21.86
C ALA A 389 39.83 107.40 21.01
N VAL A 390 38.71 107.81 20.41
CA VAL A 390 38.23 109.21 20.22
C VAL A 390 36.82 109.19 19.57
N ASP A 391 35.93 110.04 20.09
CA ASP A 391 34.56 110.31 19.65
C ASP A 391 34.45 111.03 18.30
N THR A 392 33.36 110.82 17.56
CA THR A 392 32.59 111.85 16.82
C THR A 392 31.24 111.31 16.29
N ILE A 393 30.16 112.08 16.49
CA ILE A 393 28.85 112.07 15.79
C ILE A 393 28.97 113.18 14.71
N PRO A 394 28.32 113.23 13.50
CA PRO A 394 26.87 112.99 13.30
C PRO A 394 26.29 112.63 11.88
N ILE A 395 24.96 112.39 11.87
CA ILE A 395 23.92 112.84 10.89
C ILE A 395 23.54 112.02 9.61
N GLU A 396 22.22 111.72 9.55
CA GLU A 396 21.26 111.66 8.40
C GLU A 396 21.43 110.57 7.30
N ASN A 397 20.39 109.99 6.67
CA ASN A 397 18.94 110.18 6.66
C ASN A 397 18.23 108.97 5.99
N VAL A 398 16.97 108.74 6.37
CA VAL A 398 15.81 108.40 5.49
C VAL A 398 15.88 107.10 4.64
N ASP A 399 15.07 106.08 4.96
CA ASP A 399 13.70 105.99 4.44
C ASP A 399 12.91 104.74 4.94
N THR A 400 11.62 104.81 4.66
CA THR A 400 10.46 104.17 5.26
C THR A 400 10.04 102.79 4.67
N PHE A 401 9.10 102.12 5.37
CA PHE A 401 7.91 101.40 4.83
C PHE A 401 7.76 99.85 5.04
N ILE A 402 6.96 99.54 6.09
CA ILE A 402 5.83 98.57 6.19
C ILE A 402 6.02 97.02 6.14
N ASN A 403 5.74 96.42 7.30
CA ASN A 403 5.12 95.12 7.66
C ASN A 403 4.57 94.17 6.56
N ARG A 404 5.10 92.93 6.52
CA ARG A 404 4.30 91.69 6.28
C ARG A 404 5.05 90.40 6.64
N THR A 405 4.97 89.93 7.89
CA THR A 405 5.33 88.54 8.25
C THR A 405 4.53 88.07 9.47
N ASN A 406 3.34 87.48 9.27
CA ASN A 406 2.64 86.75 10.35
C ASN A 406 1.73 85.58 9.91
N SER A 407 1.78 85.08 8.66
CA SER A 407 0.92 83.94 8.25
C SER A 407 1.66 82.65 7.82
N ILE A 408 3.00 82.62 7.79
CA ILE A 408 3.77 81.44 7.31
C ILE A 408 4.31 80.57 8.46
N VAL A 409 4.33 81.08 9.70
CA VAL A 409 4.91 80.37 10.86
C VAL A 409 3.93 79.39 11.52
N SER A 410 2.61 79.65 11.53
CA SER A 410 1.65 78.75 12.20
C SER A 410 1.34 77.48 11.41
N VAL A 411 1.24 77.57 10.07
CA VAL A 411 0.94 76.41 9.20
C VAL A 411 2.06 75.37 9.25
N ARG A 412 3.33 75.79 9.27
CA ARG A 412 4.50 74.89 9.38
C ARG A 412 4.59 74.19 10.74
N TYR A 413 4.05 74.79 11.79
CA TYR A 413 3.99 74.23 13.14
C TYR A 413 2.88 73.17 13.26
N TYR A 414 1.69 73.45 12.73
CA TYR A 414 0.58 72.49 12.69
C TYR A 414 0.91 71.25 11.84
N PHE A 415 1.56 71.41 10.67
CA PHE A 415 2.00 70.24 9.88
C PHE A 415 3.04 69.38 10.61
N LYS A 416 3.92 69.99 11.43
CA LYS A 416 4.86 69.22 12.26
C LYS A 416 4.15 68.46 13.38
N ILE A 417 3.16 69.06 14.02
CA ILE A 417 2.36 68.39 15.05
C ILE A 417 1.54 67.25 14.45
N ILE A 418 0.85 67.48 13.33
CA ILE A 418 0.08 66.43 12.64
C ILE A 418 1.01 65.29 12.21
N PHE A 419 2.21 65.61 11.70
CA PHE A 419 3.19 64.60 11.33
C PHE A 419 3.68 63.80 12.56
N ILE A 420 3.96 64.46 13.68
CA ILE A 420 4.33 63.80 14.94
C ILE A 420 3.19 62.91 15.44
N CYS A 421 1.94 63.36 15.37
CA CYS A 421 0.77 62.58 15.78
C CYS A 421 0.56 61.36 14.88
N VAL A 422 0.71 61.48 13.55
CA VAL A 422 0.64 60.34 12.63
C VAL A 422 1.78 59.36 12.86
N LEU A 423 2.98 59.86 13.16
CA LEU A 423 4.15 59.05 13.46
C LEU A 423 4.00 58.32 14.80
N LEU A 424 3.41 58.96 15.81
CA LEU A 424 3.04 58.33 17.07
C LEU A 424 1.95 57.27 16.88
N LEU A 425 0.88 57.56 16.11
CA LEU A 425 -0.21 56.62 15.85
C LEU A 425 0.26 55.38 15.08
N THR A 426 1.17 55.55 14.11
CA THR A 426 1.77 54.42 13.38
C THR A 426 2.70 53.60 14.28
N ILE A 427 3.51 54.25 15.12
CA ILE A 427 4.33 53.54 16.12
C ILE A 427 3.44 52.78 17.11
N THR A 428 2.36 53.36 17.62
CA THR A 428 1.44 52.67 18.54
C THR A 428 0.72 51.51 17.86
N ALA A 429 0.31 51.65 16.59
CA ALA A 429 -0.29 50.56 15.83
C ALA A 429 0.70 49.41 15.58
N VAL A 430 1.95 49.73 15.25
CA VAL A 430 3.03 48.73 15.09
C VAL A 430 3.34 48.05 16.42
N LEU A 431 3.42 48.79 17.53
CA LEU A 431 3.64 48.22 18.87
C LEU A 431 2.47 47.34 19.32
N PHE A 432 1.23 47.71 18.99
CA PHE A 432 0.05 46.92 19.28
C PHE A 432 -0.03 45.64 18.42
N LEU A 433 0.36 45.70 17.15
CA LEU A 433 0.49 44.52 16.29
C LEU A 433 1.64 43.61 16.75
N PHE A 434 2.74 44.20 17.24
CA PHE A 434 3.89 43.47 17.78
C PHE A 434 3.56 42.77 19.09
N SER A 435 2.80 43.40 19.99
CA SER A 435 2.37 42.79 21.25
C SER A 435 1.40 41.62 21.04
N ILE A 436 0.47 41.74 20.07
CA ILE A 436 -0.42 40.62 19.68
C ILE A 436 0.39 39.43 19.14
N ASN A 437 1.49 39.66 18.42
CA ASN A 437 2.30 38.60 17.83
C ASN A 437 3.19 37.88 18.86
N ILE A 438 3.68 38.58 19.89
CA ILE A 438 4.38 37.96 21.03
C ILE A 438 3.41 37.06 21.82
N ALA A 439 2.20 37.54 22.10
CA ALA A 439 1.18 36.74 22.79
C ALA A 439 0.77 35.49 21.98
N ARG A 440 0.79 35.56 20.64
CA ARG A 440 0.53 34.41 19.76
C ARG A 440 1.71 33.43 19.69
N SER A 441 2.94 33.90 19.90
CA SER A 441 4.14 33.06 19.96
C SER A 441 4.25 32.25 21.25
N GLU A 442 3.68 32.72 22.37
CA GLU A 442 3.61 31.97 23.64
C GLU A 442 2.44 30.97 23.69
N ASN A 443 1.38 31.18 22.89
CA ASN A 443 0.20 30.31 22.83
C ASN A 443 0.32 29.11 21.88
N ASN A 444 1.53 28.73 21.45
CA ASN A 444 1.78 27.40 20.89
C ASN A 444 2.32 26.50 22.02
N PRO A 445 1.45 25.78 22.75
CA PRO A 445 1.91 24.91 23.81
C PRO A 445 2.79 23.81 23.24
N LEU A 446 3.99 23.68 23.81
CA LEU A 446 4.67 22.41 23.92
C LEU A 446 3.74 21.41 24.63
N ILE A 447 3.73 20.18 24.12
CA ILE A 447 3.29 18.91 24.73
C ILE A 447 1.95 18.37 24.21
N VAL A 448 2.03 17.23 23.50
CA VAL A 448 1.11 16.11 23.76
C VAL A 448 1.94 14.89 24.13
N THR A 449 2.04 14.68 25.44
CA THR A 449 2.08 13.36 26.06
C THR A 449 0.71 12.72 25.87
N VAL A 450 0.73 11.43 25.57
CA VAL A 450 -0.39 10.50 25.39
C VAL A 450 -1.54 10.70 26.39
N SER A 451 -2.79 10.72 25.92
CA SER A 451 -3.89 9.85 26.39
C SER A 451 -5.24 10.14 25.70
N SER A 452 -5.74 9.12 25.00
CA SER A 452 -7.14 8.65 24.87
C SER A 452 -8.31 9.59 25.19
N THR A 453 -9.25 9.79 24.25
CA THR A 453 -10.56 9.09 24.19
C THR A 453 -11.52 9.73 23.17
N THR A 454 -12.12 8.88 22.35
CA THR A 454 -13.47 8.93 21.72
C THR A 454 -14.23 10.25 21.64
N SER A 455 -14.62 10.66 20.42
CA SER A 455 -16.01 10.53 19.93
C SER A 455 -16.24 11.20 18.56
N THR A 456 -16.88 10.41 17.71
CA THR A 456 -17.78 10.72 16.59
C THR A 456 -18.24 12.16 16.38
N THR A 457 -18.17 12.63 15.13
CA THR A 457 -19.34 12.94 14.29
C THR A 457 -18.94 13.10 12.82
N MET A 458 -19.85 12.65 11.94
CA MET A 458 -19.83 12.81 10.50
C MET A 458 -19.95 14.29 10.12
N ASP A 459 -19.32 14.70 9.02
CA ASP A 459 -20.11 15.22 7.91
C ASP A 459 -19.35 15.24 6.58
N THR A 460 -20.13 14.85 5.57
CA THR A 460 -19.89 14.77 4.15
C THR A 460 -19.52 16.11 3.49
N SER A 461 -18.56 16.08 2.56
CA SER A 461 -18.70 16.81 1.30
C SER A 461 -17.86 16.19 0.18
N THR A 462 -18.59 15.80 -0.85
CA THR A 462 -18.19 15.37 -2.19
C THR A 462 -17.56 16.51 -3.01
N ASN A 463 -16.53 16.18 -3.81
CA ASN A 463 -16.37 16.54 -5.23
C ASN A 463 -15.03 15.97 -5.75
N SER A 464 -15.09 14.93 -6.59
CA SER A 464 -15.09 14.94 -8.06
C SER A 464 -13.66 15.07 -8.65
N ILE A 465 -13.04 13.91 -8.94
CA ILE A 465 -12.82 13.31 -10.27
C ILE A 465 -11.72 14.01 -11.09
N THR A 466 -10.64 13.28 -11.37
CA THR A 466 -10.14 13.01 -12.72
C THR A 466 -9.16 11.84 -12.69
N ASN A 467 -9.71 10.63 -12.89
CA ASN A 467 -8.94 9.42 -13.20
C ASN A 467 -8.85 9.29 -14.72
N ALA A 468 -7.64 9.37 -15.26
CA ALA A 468 -7.36 8.93 -16.63
C ALA A 468 -7.11 7.42 -16.61
N VAL A 469 -8.11 6.66 -17.06
CA VAL A 469 -8.02 5.22 -17.35
C VAL A 469 -7.41 5.08 -18.74
N ASN A 470 -6.19 4.55 -18.84
CA ASN A 470 -5.68 3.98 -20.08
C ASN A 470 -5.78 2.46 -20.00
N SER A 471 -6.86 1.93 -20.58
CA SER A 471 -7.02 0.53 -20.92
C SER A 471 -6.13 0.19 -22.11
N SER A 472 -5.10 -0.63 -21.88
CA SER A 472 -4.44 -1.37 -22.96
C SER A 472 -4.81 -2.85 -22.80
N THR A 473 -5.72 -3.28 -23.65
CA THR A 473 -6.09 -4.66 -23.88
C THR A 473 -4.95 -5.39 -24.59
N THR A 474 -4.42 -6.44 -23.97
CA THR A 474 -3.63 -7.47 -24.66
C THR A 474 -4.33 -8.82 -24.49
N PRO A 475 -4.35 -9.66 -25.55
CA PRO A 475 -5.21 -10.83 -25.61
C PRO A 475 -4.63 -12.00 -24.81
N ILE A 476 -5.50 -12.66 -24.05
CA ILE A 476 -5.24 -13.97 -23.46
C ILE A 476 -5.21 -14.99 -24.60
N VAL A 477 -4.03 -15.57 -24.84
CA VAL A 477 -3.85 -16.74 -25.69
C VAL A 477 -4.46 -17.93 -24.97
N THR A 478 -5.68 -18.29 -25.34
CA THR A 478 -6.31 -19.57 -25.00
C THR A 478 -5.62 -20.68 -25.80
N THR A 479 -4.70 -21.39 -25.17
CA THR A 479 -4.25 -22.70 -25.70
C THR A 479 -5.30 -23.73 -25.31
N SER A 480 -6.10 -24.15 -26.29
CA SER A 480 -7.01 -25.28 -26.17
C SER A 480 -6.20 -26.57 -26.12
N MET A 481 -6.16 -27.22 -24.95
CA MET A 481 -5.84 -28.65 -24.90
C MET A 481 -7.07 -29.44 -25.33
N ILE A 482 -7.20 -29.63 -26.65
CA ILE A 482 -8.05 -30.68 -27.22
C ILE A 482 -7.26 -31.98 -27.12
N THR A 483 -7.57 -32.81 -26.14
CA THR A 483 -7.06 -34.17 -26.05
C THR A 483 -7.65 -34.99 -27.19
N THR A 484 -6.84 -35.30 -28.19
CA THR A 484 -7.20 -36.21 -29.27
C THR A 484 -7.19 -37.65 -28.72
N ILE A 485 -8.38 -38.26 -28.60
CA ILE A 485 -8.51 -39.70 -28.39
C ILE A 485 -8.13 -40.37 -29.72
N ARG A 486 -6.92 -40.92 -29.78
CA ARG A 486 -6.50 -41.80 -30.89
C ARG A 486 -6.87 -43.22 -30.51
N THR A 487 -7.98 -43.70 -31.05
CA THR A 487 -8.29 -45.12 -31.15
C THR A 487 -7.31 -45.76 -32.13
N THR A 488 -6.55 -46.74 -31.65
CA THR A 488 -5.83 -47.69 -32.51
C THR A 488 -6.37 -49.06 -32.21
N HIS A 489 -7.16 -49.55 -33.16
CA HIS A 489 -7.46 -50.96 -33.33
C HIS A 489 -6.17 -51.68 -33.77
N SER A 490 -5.81 -52.72 -33.02
CA SER A 490 -5.16 -53.94 -33.51
C SER A 490 -5.39 -55.03 -32.47
#